data_AF-A0A6A9T9U5-F1
#
_entry.id   AF-A0A6A9T9U5-F1
#
_cell.length_a   1.000
_cell.length_b   1.000
_cell.length_c   1.000
_cell.angle_alpha   90.00
_cell.angle_beta   90.00
_cell.angle_gamma   90.00
#
_symmetry.space_group_name_H-M   'P 1'
#
loop_
_entity.id
_entity.type
_entity.pdbx_description
1 polymer ?
#
loop_
_entity_poly.entity_id
_entity_poly.type
_entity_poly.pdbx_seq_one_letter_code
_entity_poly.pdbx_strand_id
1 'polypeptide(L)'
;MSDSDTPSDDDVAAGRIYDTTATHSFDDTRLDDVLDHIEADEEIQAYLDAQNVNPVTRKRYNDHGSKHVGIVRNRALCLYELLKDAGVPFNGATDQGLDEADEPVIVALAATLHDIGHVVHRDDHPYYSIPLAADILDRFLADLPYYDIGERVRLKGEVLHAILCHHTEEDPLTTEAGVVRVADALDMESGRSRIPYEHGGRGINTVSSQAIDEVRLQAGDDRDVLVEILMRNAAGVYQVDNLLKAKLHGSGLEDHIRIVAINSREDGDQIVERIEL
;
A
#
# COMPACT_ATOMS: atom_id res chain seq x y z
N MET A 1 -13.76 9.39 20.79
CA MET A 1 -13.91 8.12 21.52
C MET A 1 -12.76 7.28 21.03
N SER A 2 -11.80 6.98 21.89
CA SER A 2 -10.61 6.21 21.53
C SER A 2 -11.01 4.75 21.42
N ASP A 3 -11.17 4.26 20.20
CA ASP A 3 -10.83 2.87 19.94
C ASP A 3 -9.31 2.78 20.14
N SER A 4 -8.87 1.81 20.91
CA SER A 4 -7.45 1.59 21.16
C SER A 4 -6.76 1.27 19.83
N ASP A 5 -5.90 2.18 19.36
CA ASP A 5 -5.06 2.05 18.14
C ASP A 5 -3.98 0.95 18.26
N THR A 6 -4.11 0.02 19.20
CA THR A 6 -3.20 -1.13 19.26
C THR A 6 -3.67 -2.14 18.21
N PRO A 7 -2.83 -2.47 17.21
CA PRO A 7 -3.12 -3.53 16.25
C PRO A 7 -3.51 -4.81 16.98
N SER A 8 -4.52 -5.54 16.50
CA SER A 8 -4.78 -6.85 17.08
C SER A 8 -3.63 -7.80 16.72
N ASP A 9 -3.25 -8.71 17.62
CA ASP A 9 -2.22 -9.73 17.34
C ASP A 9 -2.55 -10.52 16.05
N ASP A 10 -3.84 -10.70 15.78
CA ASP A 10 -4.35 -11.36 14.57
C ASP A 10 -4.06 -10.54 13.30
N ASP A 11 -4.14 -9.20 13.36
CA ASP A 11 -3.85 -8.32 12.22
C ASP A 11 -2.36 -8.28 11.90
N VAL A 12 -1.51 -8.27 12.92
CA VAL A 12 -0.04 -8.35 12.77
C VAL A 12 0.35 -9.71 12.20
N ALA A 13 -0.16 -10.80 12.78
CA ALA A 13 0.11 -12.16 12.31
C ALA A 13 -0.38 -12.42 10.88
N ALA A 14 -1.42 -11.70 10.43
CA ALA A 14 -1.95 -11.77 9.07
C ALA A 14 -1.23 -10.83 8.07
N GLY A 15 -0.16 -10.14 8.49
CA GLY A 15 0.57 -9.19 7.65
C GLY A 15 -0.31 -8.01 7.20
N ARG A 16 -1.21 -7.55 8.08
CA ARG A 16 -2.13 -6.44 7.82
C ARG A 16 -1.65 -5.12 8.38
N ILE A 17 -0.93 -5.19 9.50
CA ILE A 17 -0.41 -4.03 10.20
C ILE A 17 1.07 -4.27 10.48
N TYR A 18 1.90 -3.29 10.13
CA TYR A 18 3.30 -3.26 10.51
C TYR A 18 3.42 -2.88 11.99
N ASP A 19 4.14 -3.68 12.77
CA ASP A 19 4.30 -3.48 14.21
C ASP A 19 5.63 -2.80 14.52
N THR A 20 5.61 -1.49 14.76
CA THR A 20 6.80 -0.68 15.09
C THR A 20 7.47 -1.06 16.42
N THR A 21 6.91 -2.01 17.18
CA THR A 21 7.49 -2.47 18.45
C THR A 21 8.11 -3.87 18.35
N ALA A 22 7.96 -4.54 17.20
CA ALA A 22 8.53 -5.85 16.95
C ALA A 22 10.03 -5.76 16.63
N THR A 23 10.70 -6.91 16.55
CA THR A 23 12.07 -6.99 16.04
C THR A 23 12.00 -7.40 14.58
N HIS A 24 12.50 -6.53 13.70
CA HIS A 24 12.50 -6.74 12.26
C HIS A 24 13.84 -7.29 11.75
N SER A 25 13.85 -7.81 10.52
CA SER A 25 15.05 -8.34 9.86
C SER A 25 15.96 -7.28 9.24
N PHE A 26 15.53 -6.03 9.24
CA PHE A 26 16.25 -4.86 8.73
C PHE A 26 16.40 -3.80 9.84
N ASP A 27 17.29 -2.82 9.62
CA ASP A 27 17.41 -1.67 10.53
C ASP A 27 16.26 -0.69 10.27
N ASP A 28 15.33 -0.65 11.22
CA ASP A 28 14.11 0.15 11.23
C ASP A 28 14.28 1.48 11.99
N THR A 29 15.45 1.78 12.54
CA THR A 29 15.68 2.99 13.35
C THR A 29 15.29 4.29 12.62
N ARG A 30 15.64 4.39 11.32
CA ARG A 30 15.26 5.55 10.48
C ARG A 30 13.78 5.52 10.10
N LEU A 31 13.22 4.33 9.87
CA LEU A 31 11.81 4.15 9.56
C LEU A 31 10.94 4.64 10.73
N ASP A 32 11.23 4.20 11.94
CA ASP A 32 10.46 4.57 13.14
C ASP A 32 10.45 6.09 13.35
N ASP A 33 11.62 6.72 13.26
CA ASP A 33 11.74 8.17 13.33
C ASP A 33 10.92 8.87 12.23
N VAL A 34 10.95 8.36 11.00
CA VAL A 34 10.14 8.89 9.89
C VAL A 34 8.64 8.70 10.13
N LEU A 35 8.20 7.56 10.65
CA LEU A 35 6.79 7.31 10.96
C LEU A 35 6.27 8.27 12.03
N ASP A 36 7.05 8.50 13.09
CA ASP A 36 6.75 9.49 14.13
C ASP A 36 6.64 10.91 13.55
N HIS A 37 7.58 11.28 12.66
CA HIS A 37 7.55 12.58 11.99
C HIS A 37 6.34 12.72 11.05
N ILE A 38 5.96 11.68 10.30
CA ILE A 38 4.78 11.68 9.43
C ILE A 38 3.50 11.90 10.25
N GLU A 39 3.38 11.23 11.40
CA GLU A 39 2.20 11.36 12.26
C GLU A 39 2.09 12.76 12.88
N ALA A 40 3.24 13.37 13.22
CA ALA A 40 3.29 14.72 13.79
C ALA A 40 3.17 15.86 12.75
N ASP A 41 3.33 15.58 11.45
CA ASP A 41 3.39 16.60 10.41
C ASP A 41 2.00 17.14 10.01
N GLU A 42 1.67 18.35 10.48
CA GLU A 42 0.37 19.00 10.24
C GLU A 42 0.03 19.18 8.75
N GLU A 43 1.04 19.39 7.88
CA GLU A 43 0.81 19.58 6.45
C GLU A 43 0.46 18.27 5.77
N ILE A 44 1.18 17.18 6.07
CA ILE A 44 0.83 15.83 5.61
C ILE A 44 -0.59 15.49 6.04
N GLN A 45 -0.92 15.66 7.33
CA GLN A 45 -2.27 15.35 7.83
C GLN A 45 -3.35 16.19 7.11
N ALA A 46 -3.08 17.47 6.83
CA ALA A 46 -4.01 18.31 6.09
C ALA A 46 -4.23 17.85 4.64
N TYR A 47 -3.19 17.38 3.94
CA TYR A 47 -3.35 16.78 2.60
C TYR A 47 -4.18 15.50 2.67
N LEU A 48 -3.92 14.64 3.65
CA LEU A 48 -4.61 13.36 3.82
C LEU A 48 -6.11 13.53 4.13
N ASP A 49 -6.47 14.61 4.82
CA ASP A 49 -7.86 14.99 5.06
C ASP A 49 -8.51 15.63 3.82
N ALA A 50 -7.78 16.51 3.14
CA ALA A 50 -8.30 17.28 2.00
C ALA A 50 -8.53 16.42 0.75
N GLN A 51 -7.73 15.38 0.53
CA GLN A 51 -7.75 14.59 -0.70
C GLN A 51 -9.10 13.94 -1.01
N ASN A 52 -9.92 13.65 0.00
CA ASN A 52 -11.23 13.01 -0.19
C ASN A 52 -12.30 13.89 -0.86
N VAL A 53 -12.12 15.22 -0.92
CA VAL A 53 -13.16 16.09 -1.50
C VAL A 53 -13.44 15.76 -2.97
N ASN A 54 -12.40 15.53 -3.77
CA ASN A 54 -12.55 15.18 -5.19
C ASN A 54 -13.09 13.77 -5.43
N PRO A 55 -12.45 12.68 -4.96
CA PRO A 55 -12.90 11.32 -5.20
C PRO A 55 -14.24 11.04 -4.49
N VAL A 56 -14.38 11.39 -3.20
CA VAL A 56 -15.56 11.04 -2.40
C VAL A 56 -16.69 12.07 -2.60
N THR A 57 -16.47 13.34 -2.25
CA THR A 57 -17.58 14.32 -2.23
C THR A 57 -18.08 14.67 -3.64
N ARG A 58 -17.17 14.86 -4.61
CA ARG A 58 -17.53 15.29 -5.97
C ARG A 58 -17.83 14.13 -6.90
N LYS A 59 -16.96 13.11 -6.94
CA LYS A 59 -17.10 11.98 -7.86
C LYS A 59 -17.77 10.73 -7.26
N ARG A 60 -17.98 10.66 -5.94
CA ARG A 60 -18.64 9.55 -5.23
C ARG A 60 -17.93 8.20 -5.38
N TYR A 61 -16.60 8.22 -5.46
CA TYR A 61 -15.73 7.05 -5.33
C TYR A 61 -15.44 6.73 -3.87
N ASN A 62 -14.73 5.64 -3.65
CA ASN A 62 -14.29 5.19 -2.32
C ASN A 62 -13.33 6.19 -1.66
N ASP A 63 -13.13 5.98 -0.36
CA ASP A 63 -12.18 6.73 0.46
C ASP A 63 -10.75 6.53 -0.05
N HIS A 64 -10.06 7.64 -0.27
CA HIS A 64 -8.63 7.72 -0.55
C HIS A 64 -7.92 8.55 0.52
N GLY A 65 -8.54 8.74 1.70
CA GLY A 65 -8.03 9.58 2.79
C GLY A 65 -7.03 8.86 3.69
N SER A 66 -6.83 9.41 4.89
CA SER A 66 -5.95 8.85 5.94
C SER A 66 -6.15 7.36 6.19
N LYS A 67 -7.38 6.85 6.13
CA LYS A 67 -7.67 5.42 6.31
C LYS A 67 -7.18 4.56 5.15
N HIS A 68 -7.29 5.01 3.90
CA HIS A 68 -6.70 4.30 2.75
C HIS A 68 -5.18 4.28 2.88
N VAL A 69 -4.59 5.46 3.06
CA VAL A 69 -3.14 5.64 3.16
C VAL A 69 -2.53 4.81 4.30
N GLY A 70 -3.16 4.77 5.47
CA GLY A 70 -2.69 3.93 6.58
C GLY A 70 -2.68 2.43 6.25
N ILE A 71 -3.69 1.92 5.54
CA ILE A 71 -3.69 0.53 5.08
C ILE A 71 -2.59 0.30 4.06
N VAL A 72 -2.48 1.13 3.03
CA VAL A 72 -1.46 0.97 1.99
C VAL A 72 -0.06 0.99 2.58
N ARG A 73 0.23 1.95 3.48
CA ARG A 73 1.52 2.01 4.18
C ARG A 73 1.82 0.75 4.99
N ASN A 74 0.85 0.27 5.77
CA ASN A 74 1.03 -0.95 6.55
C ASN A 74 1.27 -2.17 5.66
N ARG A 75 0.49 -2.33 4.58
CA ARG A 75 0.66 -3.43 3.63
C ARG A 75 1.99 -3.34 2.87
N ALA A 76 2.44 -2.13 2.55
CA ALA A 76 3.72 -1.91 1.88
C ALA A 76 4.88 -2.31 2.78
N LEU A 77 4.85 -1.94 4.07
CA LEU A 77 5.89 -2.32 5.03
C LEU A 77 5.88 -3.81 5.35
N CYS A 78 4.72 -4.43 5.54
CA CYS A 78 4.63 -5.89 5.70
C CYS A 78 5.13 -6.64 4.45
N LEU A 79 4.82 -6.14 3.25
CA LEU A 79 5.29 -6.74 2.00
C LEU A 79 6.81 -6.57 1.84
N TYR A 80 7.34 -5.39 2.16
CA TYR A 80 8.77 -5.12 2.20
C TYR A 80 9.49 -6.09 3.15
N GLU A 81 9.00 -6.25 4.37
CA GLU A 81 9.58 -7.16 5.37
C GLU A 81 9.62 -8.61 4.88
N LEU A 82 8.51 -9.13 4.34
CA LEU A 82 8.45 -10.50 3.81
C LEU A 82 9.42 -10.72 2.64
N LEU A 83 9.54 -9.74 1.74
CA LEU A 83 10.50 -9.79 0.63
C LEU A 83 11.95 -9.73 1.15
N LYS A 84 12.21 -8.92 2.18
CA LYS A 84 13.52 -8.79 2.81
C LYS A 84 13.94 -10.08 3.51
N ASP A 85 13.03 -10.70 4.25
CA ASP A 85 13.22 -12.02 4.89
C ASP A 85 13.55 -13.11 3.88
N ALA A 86 12.93 -13.06 2.70
CA ALA A 86 13.21 -13.98 1.61
C ALA A 86 14.52 -13.67 0.84
N GLY A 87 15.20 -12.57 1.16
CA GLY A 87 16.45 -12.16 0.53
C GLY A 87 16.26 -11.56 -0.87
N VAL A 88 15.08 -11.03 -1.18
CA VAL A 88 14.82 -10.31 -2.42
C VAL A 88 15.64 -9.01 -2.41
N PRO A 89 16.43 -8.72 -3.46
CA PRO A 89 17.22 -7.50 -3.51
C PRO A 89 16.36 -6.27 -3.80
N PHE A 90 16.68 -5.18 -3.11
CA PHE A 90 16.11 -3.85 -3.34
C PHE A 90 17.19 -2.95 -3.92
N ASN A 91 16.79 -2.06 -4.82
CA ASN A 91 17.72 -1.28 -5.62
C ASN A 91 17.49 0.24 -5.57
N GLY A 92 16.35 0.73 -5.09
CA GLY A 92 16.09 2.17 -4.99
C GLY A 92 17.10 2.87 -4.09
N ALA A 93 17.34 2.36 -2.87
CA ALA A 93 18.39 2.91 -2.02
C ALA A 93 19.80 2.62 -2.56
N THR A 94 20.09 1.35 -2.88
CA THR A 94 21.46 0.91 -3.16
C THR A 94 22.03 1.45 -4.48
N ASP A 95 21.22 1.61 -5.54
CA ASP A 95 21.67 2.20 -6.81
C ASP A 95 22.03 3.69 -6.66
N GLN A 96 21.44 4.37 -5.67
CA GLN A 96 21.77 5.74 -5.30
C GLN A 96 22.94 5.85 -4.30
N GLY A 97 23.47 4.71 -3.83
CA GLY A 97 24.49 4.67 -2.79
C GLY A 97 24.00 5.19 -1.43
N LEU A 98 22.70 5.01 -1.16
CA LEU A 98 22.09 5.18 0.16
C LEU A 98 22.24 3.90 0.99
N ASP A 99 21.94 3.97 2.29
CA ASP A 99 22.01 2.80 3.16
C ASP A 99 20.77 1.91 2.97
N GLU A 100 20.89 0.62 3.28
CA GLU A 100 19.74 -0.31 3.29
C GLU A 100 18.61 0.17 4.20
N ALA A 101 18.95 0.85 5.30
CA ALA A 101 17.99 1.47 6.23
C ALA A 101 17.08 2.55 5.57
N ASP A 102 17.42 2.99 4.35
CA ASP A 102 16.64 3.96 3.58
C ASP A 102 15.59 3.30 2.67
N GLU A 103 15.70 1.99 2.40
CA GLU A 103 14.70 1.20 1.65
C GLU A 103 13.29 1.32 2.27
N PRO A 104 13.08 1.03 3.57
CA PRO A 104 11.75 1.17 4.18
C PRO A 104 11.29 2.62 4.29
N VAL A 105 12.21 3.59 4.38
CA VAL A 105 11.89 5.02 4.39
C VAL A 105 11.28 5.45 3.06
N ILE A 106 11.86 5.00 1.93
CA ILE A 106 11.30 5.23 0.59
C ILE A 106 9.88 4.67 0.51
N VAL A 107 9.69 3.42 0.95
CA VAL A 107 8.39 2.74 0.93
C VAL A 107 7.35 3.49 1.78
N ALA A 108 7.70 3.86 3.01
CA ALA A 108 6.79 4.54 3.93
C ALA A 108 6.37 5.93 3.43
N LEU A 109 7.32 6.75 2.96
CA LEU A 109 7.04 8.08 2.44
C LEU A 109 6.22 8.02 1.14
N ALA A 110 6.58 7.13 0.22
CA ALA A 110 5.86 6.97 -1.04
C ALA A 110 4.43 6.48 -0.79
N ALA A 111 4.24 5.44 0.02
CA ALA A 111 2.91 4.95 0.38
C ALA A 111 2.07 6.04 1.09
N THR A 112 2.70 6.90 1.90
CA THR A 112 2.00 8.00 2.58
C THR A 112 1.53 9.08 1.60
N LEU A 113 2.35 9.42 0.61
CA LEU A 113 2.13 10.58 -0.25
C LEU A 113 1.58 10.25 -1.64
N HIS A 114 1.40 8.97 -2.00
CA HIS A 114 1.08 8.57 -3.38
C HIS A 114 -0.19 9.22 -3.95
N ASP A 115 -1.22 9.40 -3.13
CA ASP A 115 -2.55 9.84 -3.54
C ASP A 115 -2.84 11.33 -3.33
N ILE A 116 -1.90 12.11 -2.75
CA ILE A 116 -2.18 13.51 -2.35
C ILE A 116 -2.58 14.41 -3.53
N GLY A 117 -2.21 14.05 -4.76
CA GLY A 117 -2.67 14.70 -6.00
C GLY A 117 -4.19 14.72 -6.17
N HIS A 118 -4.92 13.87 -5.43
CA HIS A 118 -6.37 13.93 -5.34
C HIS A 118 -6.92 15.26 -4.82
N VAL A 119 -6.15 16.09 -4.11
CA VAL A 119 -6.58 17.47 -3.78
C VAL A 119 -6.77 18.34 -5.03
N VAL A 120 -6.03 18.04 -6.11
CA VAL A 120 -6.11 18.75 -7.39
C VAL A 120 -7.17 18.09 -8.27
N HIS A 121 -7.01 16.81 -8.57
CA HIS A 121 -7.92 16.07 -9.43
C HIS A 121 -7.85 14.56 -9.20
N ARG A 122 -8.93 13.85 -9.56
CA ARG A 122 -8.96 12.38 -9.43
C ARG A 122 -8.17 11.69 -10.54
N ASP A 123 -8.39 12.15 -11.76
CA ASP A 123 -7.74 11.59 -12.94
C ASP A 123 -6.34 12.20 -13.02
N ASP A 124 -5.36 11.39 -13.41
CA ASP A 124 -3.93 11.74 -13.46
C ASP A 124 -3.37 12.21 -12.10
N HIS A 125 -4.00 11.80 -10.99
CA HIS A 125 -3.55 12.16 -9.64
C HIS A 125 -2.07 11.82 -9.36
N PRO A 126 -1.43 10.75 -9.88
CA PRO A 126 -0.02 10.50 -9.61
C PRO A 126 0.84 11.68 -10.09
N TYR A 127 0.53 12.24 -11.26
CA TYR A 127 1.24 13.39 -11.84
C TYR A 127 1.03 14.68 -11.04
N TYR A 128 -0.13 14.83 -10.40
CA TYR A 128 -0.39 15.94 -9.47
C TYR A 128 0.24 15.71 -8.09
N SER A 129 0.42 14.45 -7.67
CA SER A 129 1.11 14.10 -6.43
C SER A 129 2.58 14.49 -6.49
N ILE A 130 3.26 14.34 -7.63
CA ILE A 130 4.69 14.65 -7.78
C ILE A 130 5.07 16.07 -7.31
N PRO A 131 4.50 17.17 -7.84
CA PRO A 131 4.90 18.51 -7.40
C PRO A 131 4.53 18.80 -5.94
N LEU A 132 3.40 18.27 -5.45
CA LEU A 132 2.99 18.45 -4.05
C LEU A 132 3.93 17.70 -3.10
N ALA A 133 4.25 16.45 -3.42
CA ALA A 133 5.15 15.62 -2.64
C ALA A 133 6.58 16.17 -2.68
N ALA A 134 7.02 16.74 -3.81
CA ALA A 134 8.36 17.32 -3.92
C ALA A 134 8.56 18.47 -2.91
N ASP A 135 7.58 19.37 -2.78
CA ASP A 135 7.63 20.49 -1.83
C ASP A 135 7.58 19.99 -0.37
N ILE A 136 6.72 19.01 -0.08
CA ILE A 136 6.65 18.38 1.25
C ILE A 136 7.98 17.71 1.60
N LEU A 137 8.54 16.91 0.69
CA LEU A 137 9.79 16.16 0.92
C LEU A 137 10.99 17.09 1.12
N ASP A 138 11.05 18.24 0.44
CA ASP A 138 12.12 19.21 0.64
C ASP A 138 12.12 19.79 2.06
N ARG A 139 10.94 20.04 2.64
CA ARG A 139 10.80 20.47 4.03
C ARG A 139 11.02 19.31 5.00
N PHE A 140 10.30 18.21 4.81
CA PHE A 140 10.28 17.06 5.71
C PHE A 140 11.65 16.43 5.89
N LEU A 141 12.35 16.14 4.78
CA LEU A 141 13.70 15.56 4.84
C LEU A 141 14.75 16.55 5.37
N ALA A 142 14.45 17.85 5.37
CA ALA A 142 15.37 18.84 5.91
C ALA A 142 15.44 18.83 7.44
N ASP A 143 14.36 18.42 8.09
CA ASP A 143 14.21 18.34 9.54
C ASP A 143 14.88 17.07 10.12
N LEU A 144 15.11 16.05 9.30
CA LEU A 144 15.80 14.82 9.70
C LEU A 144 17.32 15.04 9.83
N PRO A 145 17.94 14.67 10.97
CA PRO A 145 19.32 15.07 11.29
C PRO A 145 20.41 14.22 10.61
N TYR A 146 20.04 13.09 10.00
CA TYR A 146 20.99 12.13 9.42
C TYR A 146 21.20 12.25 7.91
N TYR A 147 20.36 12.99 7.18
CA TYR A 147 20.54 13.18 5.73
C TYR A 147 21.23 14.50 5.40
N ASP A 148 22.30 14.43 4.62
CA ASP A 148 22.89 15.57 3.94
C ASP A 148 22.10 16.00 2.70
N ILE A 149 22.49 17.10 2.06
CA ILE A 149 21.78 17.62 0.88
C ILE A 149 21.74 16.60 -0.27
N GLY A 150 22.83 15.85 -0.48
CA GLY A 150 22.92 14.85 -1.54
C GLY A 150 22.00 13.67 -1.28
N GLU A 151 21.98 13.17 -0.05
CA GLU A 151 21.11 12.07 0.38
C GLU A 151 19.62 12.46 0.28
N ARG A 152 19.25 13.67 0.72
CA ARG A 152 17.88 14.20 0.57
C ARG A 152 17.42 14.21 -0.88
N VAL A 153 18.28 14.64 -1.81
CA VAL A 153 17.94 14.69 -3.25
C VAL A 153 17.72 13.28 -3.80
N ARG A 154 18.56 12.32 -3.43
CA ARG A 154 18.46 10.93 -3.89
C ARG A 154 17.22 10.25 -3.35
N LEU A 155 17.00 10.33 -2.03
CA LEU A 155 15.83 9.78 -1.36
C LEU A 155 14.53 10.37 -1.93
N LYS A 156 14.48 11.71 -2.10
CA LYS A 156 13.34 12.38 -2.75
C LYS A 156 13.09 11.83 -4.16
N GLY A 157 14.15 11.59 -4.94
CA GLY A 157 14.04 10.99 -6.26
C GLY A 157 13.34 9.63 -6.24
N GLU A 158 13.76 8.75 -5.35
CA GLU A 158 13.19 7.40 -5.21
C GLU A 158 11.75 7.41 -4.69
N VAL A 159 11.44 8.28 -3.73
CA VAL A 159 10.07 8.46 -3.23
C VAL A 159 9.16 8.95 -4.34
N LEU A 160 9.57 9.98 -5.10
CA LEU A 160 8.77 10.50 -6.21
C LEU A 160 8.59 9.48 -7.34
N HIS A 161 9.62 8.68 -7.61
CA HIS A 161 9.56 7.57 -8.57
C HIS A 161 8.53 6.52 -8.14
N ALA A 162 8.56 6.09 -6.88
CA ALA A 162 7.57 5.16 -6.33
C ALA A 162 6.14 5.74 -6.33
N ILE A 163 5.99 7.03 -6.01
CA ILE A 163 4.70 7.75 -6.14
C ILE A 163 4.23 7.75 -7.60
N LEU A 164 5.09 7.96 -8.59
CA LEU A 164 4.66 7.94 -10.00
C LEU A 164 4.20 6.54 -10.42
N CYS A 165 4.99 5.52 -10.04
CA CYS A 165 4.82 4.14 -10.50
C CYS A 165 3.76 3.35 -9.74
N HIS A 166 3.14 3.92 -8.68
CA HIS A 166 2.03 3.24 -8.02
C HIS A 166 0.85 3.03 -8.98
N HIS A 167 0.70 3.86 -10.02
CA HIS A 167 -0.32 3.70 -11.06
C HIS A 167 0.14 2.76 -12.19
N THR A 168 -0.81 2.11 -12.88
CA THR A 168 -0.48 1.07 -13.86
C THR A 168 0.14 1.57 -15.16
N GLU A 169 0.06 2.88 -15.45
CA GLU A 169 0.56 3.47 -16.70
C GLU A 169 2.10 3.57 -16.74
N GLU A 170 2.75 3.65 -15.58
CA GLU A 170 4.19 3.83 -15.45
C GLU A 170 4.82 2.57 -14.84
N ASP A 171 5.92 2.11 -15.42
CA ASP A 171 6.59 0.88 -14.99
C ASP A 171 7.57 1.16 -13.83
N PRO A 172 7.43 0.47 -12.67
CA PRO A 172 8.42 0.50 -11.61
C PRO A 172 9.83 0.10 -12.10
N LEU A 173 10.80 0.97 -11.84
CA LEU A 173 12.23 0.70 -12.05
C LEU A 173 12.97 0.25 -10.80
N THR A 174 12.27 0.21 -9.66
CA THR A 174 12.83 -0.20 -8.36
C THR A 174 11.90 -1.15 -7.65
N THR A 175 12.45 -2.07 -6.85
CA THR A 175 11.66 -3.01 -6.05
C THR A 175 10.74 -2.26 -5.07
N GLU A 176 11.21 -1.14 -4.48
CA GLU A 176 10.44 -0.26 -3.61
C GLU A 176 9.18 0.30 -4.29
N ALA A 177 9.32 0.77 -5.54
CA ALA A 177 8.18 1.23 -6.33
C ALA A 177 7.20 0.10 -6.65
N GLY A 178 7.71 -1.11 -6.91
CA GLY A 178 6.91 -2.32 -7.09
C GLY A 178 6.10 -2.66 -5.83
N VAL A 179 6.72 -2.56 -4.65
CA VAL A 179 6.06 -2.79 -3.35
C VAL A 179 4.90 -1.82 -3.16
N VAL A 180 5.11 -0.52 -3.38
CA VAL A 180 4.05 0.50 -3.22
C VAL A 180 2.90 0.25 -4.20
N ARG A 181 3.21 -0.06 -5.46
CA ARG A 181 2.22 -0.39 -6.50
C ARG A 181 1.34 -1.58 -6.13
N VAL A 182 1.93 -2.67 -5.64
CA VAL A 182 1.18 -3.85 -5.22
C VAL A 182 0.40 -3.57 -3.94
N ALA A 183 1.00 -2.88 -2.96
CA ALA A 183 0.37 -2.56 -1.69
C ALA A 183 -0.91 -1.72 -1.83
N ASP A 184 -0.92 -0.75 -2.75
CA ASP A 184 -2.12 0.02 -3.10
C ASP A 184 -3.28 -0.90 -3.52
N ALA A 185 -2.97 -1.92 -4.34
CA ALA A 185 -3.96 -2.87 -4.80
C ALA A 185 -4.53 -3.77 -3.69
N LEU A 186 -3.80 -3.97 -2.59
CA LEU A 186 -4.22 -4.83 -1.48
C LEU A 186 -5.36 -4.22 -0.63
N ASP A 187 -5.64 -2.92 -0.76
CA ASP A 187 -6.78 -2.26 -0.09
C ASP A 187 -8.13 -2.55 -0.79
N MET A 188 -8.52 -3.83 -0.85
CA MET A 188 -9.70 -4.30 -1.59
C MET A 188 -10.77 -5.03 -0.77
N GLU A 189 -10.67 -5.00 0.56
CA GLU A 189 -11.63 -5.65 1.47
C GLU A 189 -13.02 -4.97 1.44
N SER A 190 -14.10 -5.74 1.67
CA SER A 190 -15.49 -5.29 1.47
C SER A 190 -15.92 -4.03 2.25
N GLY A 191 -15.27 -3.76 3.39
CA GLY A 191 -15.49 -2.55 4.19
C GLY A 191 -14.95 -1.25 3.57
N ARG A 192 -14.18 -1.35 2.48
CA ARG A 192 -13.55 -0.22 1.76
C ARG A 192 -14.45 0.38 0.68
N SER A 193 -15.41 -0.39 0.18
CA SER A 193 -16.30 0.02 -0.92
C SER A 193 -17.69 0.47 -0.44
N ARG A 194 -17.74 1.59 0.28
CA ARG A 194 -18.98 2.04 0.96
C ARG A 194 -20.00 2.74 0.04
N ILE A 195 -19.56 3.47 -0.99
CA ILE A 195 -20.43 4.46 -1.67
C ILE A 195 -21.19 3.93 -2.91
N PRO A 196 -20.64 3.05 -3.77
CA PRO A 196 -21.35 2.60 -4.98
C PRO A 196 -22.67 1.84 -4.71
N TYR A 197 -22.76 1.17 -3.57
CA TYR A 197 -23.92 0.35 -3.18
C TYR A 197 -25.13 1.18 -2.74
N GLU A 198 -24.90 2.25 -1.98
CA GLU A 198 -25.98 3.13 -1.47
C GLU A 198 -26.79 3.79 -2.59
N HIS A 199 -26.24 3.83 -3.80
CA HIS A 199 -26.85 4.44 -4.98
C HIS A 199 -27.44 3.43 -5.98
N GLY A 200 -27.50 2.14 -5.62
CA GLY A 200 -28.19 1.12 -6.42
C GLY A 200 -27.41 0.62 -7.64
N GLY A 201 -26.10 0.85 -7.71
CA GLY A 201 -25.25 0.31 -8.76
C GLY A 201 -25.11 -1.21 -8.63
N ARG A 202 -25.88 -1.99 -9.39
CA ARG A 202 -25.82 -3.47 -9.44
C ARG A 202 -24.82 -4.00 -10.47
N GLY A 203 -23.71 -3.29 -10.69
CA GLY A 203 -22.65 -3.69 -11.62
C GLY A 203 -21.70 -4.71 -11.01
N ILE A 204 -20.95 -5.42 -11.86
CA ILE A 204 -19.94 -6.41 -11.42
C ILE A 204 -18.91 -5.80 -10.46
N ASN A 205 -18.55 -4.52 -10.65
CA ASN A 205 -17.64 -3.79 -9.76
C ASN A 205 -18.16 -3.71 -8.32
N THR A 206 -19.44 -3.39 -8.12
CA THR A 206 -20.04 -3.30 -6.78
C THR A 206 -20.16 -4.66 -6.10
N VAL A 207 -20.51 -5.70 -6.87
CA VAL A 207 -20.69 -7.06 -6.31
C VAL A 207 -19.34 -7.66 -5.94
N SER A 208 -18.35 -7.54 -6.82
CA SER A 208 -17.00 -8.05 -6.61
C SER A 208 -16.29 -7.34 -5.45
N SER A 209 -16.48 -6.03 -5.30
CA SER A 209 -15.88 -5.26 -4.20
C SER A 209 -16.43 -5.60 -2.81
N GLN A 210 -17.55 -6.31 -2.73
CA GLN A 210 -18.13 -6.81 -1.47
C GLN A 210 -17.82 -8.29 -1.22
N ALA A 211 -17.17 -8.97 -2.17
CA ALA A 211 -16.93 -10.39 -2.10
C ALA A 211 -15.64 -10.75 -1.35
N ILE A 212 -14.74 -9.79 -1.11
CA ILE A 212 -13.48 -10.00 -0.38
C ILE A 212 -13.71 -9.67 1.10
N ASP A 213 -13.48 -10.65 1.96
CA ASP A 213 -13.54 -10.48 3.41
C ASP A 213 -12.23 -9.99 3.99
N GLU A 214 -11.15 -10.62 3.57
CA GLU A 214 -9.84 -10.44 4.20
C GLU A 214 -8.73 -10.68 3.18
N VAL A 215 -7.69 -9.85 3.26
CA VAL A 215 -6.44 -10.05 2.53
C VAL A 215 -5.32 -10.23 3.54
N ARG A 216 -4.58 -11.33 3.42
CA ARG A 216 -3.44 -11.67 4.28
C ARG A 216 -2.14 -11.71 3.49
N LEU A 217 -1.07 -11.21 4.10
CA LEU A 217 0.29 -11.34 3.60
C LEU A 217 1.02 -12.33 4.50
N GLN A 218 1.62 -13.34 3.89
CA GLN A 218 2.33 -14.41 4.59
C GLN A 218 3.61 -14.75 3.84
N ALA A 219 4.59 -15.30 4.55
CA ALA A 219 5.73 -15.95 3.91
C ALA A 219 5.20 -17.10 3.04
N GLY A 220 5.67 -17.19 1.80
CA GLY A 220 5.28 -18.26 0.90
C GLY A 220 6.27 -19.43 0.89
N ASP A 221 5.78 -20.61 0.47
CA ASP A 221 6.60 -21.81 0.31
C ASP A 221 7.23 -21.91 -1.09
N ASP A 222 6.42 -21.66 -2.14
CA ASP A 222 6.81 -21.82 -3.57
C ASP A 222 7.32 -20.51 -4.20
N ARG A 223 6.81 -19.38 -3.70
CA ARG A 223 7.25 -18.00 -4.00
C ARG A 223 7.45 -17.29 -2.68
N ASP A 224 8.24 -16.22 -2.66
CA ASP A 224 8.67 -15.54 -1.44
C ASP A 224 7.49 -15.04 -0.58
N VAL A 225 6.42 -14.55 -1.22
CA VAL A 225 5.24 -14.00 -0.53
C VAL A 225 3.97 -14.69 -1.02
N LEU A 226 3.12 -15.07 -0.06
CA LEU A 226 1.74 -15.54 -0.29
C LEU A 226 0.75 -14.42 0.05
N VAL A 227 -0.03 -14.01 -0.96
CA VAL A 227 -1.22 -13.19 -0.79
C VAL A 227 -2.44 -14.13 -0.73
N GLU A 228 -2.98 -14.32 0.47
CA GLU A 228 -4.19 -15.12 0.68
C GLU A 228 -5.42 -14.21 0.72
N ILE A 229 -6.40 -14.47 -0.14
CA ILE A 229 -7.60 -13.67 -0.30
C ILE A 229 -8.81 -14.50 0.10
N LEU A 230 -9.40 -14.19 1.25
CA LEU A 230 -10.62 -14.81 1.72
C LEU A 230 -11.83 -14.15 1.07
N MET A 231 -12.69 -14.95 0.44
CA MET A 231 -13.85 -14.47 -0.31
C MET A 231 -15.14 -15.16 0.13
N ARG A 232 -16.23 -14.38 0.18
CA ARG A 232 -17.59 -14.89 0.39
C ARG A 232 -18.16 -15.63 -0.81
N ASN A 233 -17.72 -15.24 -2.00
CA ASN A 233 -18.20 -15.81 -3.25
C ASN A 233 -17.23 -15.53 -4.41
N ALA A 234 -17.43 -16.25 -5.51
CA ALA A 234 -16.54 -16.20 -6.68
C ALA A 234 -16.52 -14.84 -7.41
N ALA A 235 -17.42 -13.90 -7.12
CA ALA A 235 -17.35 -12.57 -7.72
C ALA A 235 -16.08 -11.81 -7.30
N GLY A 236 -15.47 -12.17 -6.15
CA GLY A 236 -14.22 -11.56 -5.67
C GLY A 236 -13.05 -11.78 -6.64
N VAL A 237 -13.05 -12.87 -7.41
CA VAL A 237 -12.03 -13.14 -8.45
C VAL A 237 -11.90 -11.97 -9.43
N TYR A 238 -13.01 -11.28 -9.73
CA TYR A 238 -12.97 -10.10 -10.60
C TYR A 238 -12.17 -8.93 -10.00
N GLN A 239 -12.19 -8.72 -8.68
CA GLN A 239 -11.32 -7.72 -8.03
C GLN A 239 -9.86 -8.16 -8.10
N VAL A 240 -9.59 -9.43 -7.81
CA VAL A 240 -8.22 -9.96 -7.88
C VAL A 240 -7.63 -9.78 -9.29
N ASP A 241 -8.39 -10.12 -10.33
CA ASP A 241 -7.92 -10.03 -11.70
C ASP A 241 -7.76 -8.58 -12.19
N ASN A 242 -8.74 -7.71 -11.93
CA ASN A 242 -8.74 -6.35 -12.51
C ASN A 242 -7.97 -5.32 -11.68
N LEU A 243 -7.71 -5.58 -10.39
CA LEU A 243 -6.99 -4.68 -9.50
C LEU A 243 -5.62 -5.25 -9.14
N LEU A 244 -5.58 -6.38 -8.41
CA LEU A 244 -4.32 -6.91 -7.89
C LEU A 244 -3.41 -7.42 -9.01
N LYS A 245 -3.89 -8.30 -9.89
CA LYS A 245 -3.07 -8.83 -10.98
C LYS A 245 -2.64 -7.75 -11.97
N ALA A 246 -3.50 -6.77 -12.23
CA ALA A 246 -3.17 -5.64 -13.09
C ALA A 246 -2.02 -4.79 -12.49
N LYS A 247 -2.01 -4.60 -11.17
CA LYS A 247 -0.95 -3.86 -10.46
C LYS A 247 0.31 -4.69 -10.27
N LEU A 248 0.19 -6.01 -10.07
CA LEU A 248 1.32 -6.93 -9.99
C LEU A 248 2.04 -7.07 -11.34
N HIS A 249 1.29 -7.09 -12.44
CA HIS A 249 1.90 -7.13 -13.78
C HIS A 249 2.72 -5.86 -14.04
N GLY A 250 3.98 -6.07 -14.46
CA GLY A 250 4.97 -5.03 -14.69
C GLY A 250 5.57 -4.46 -13.41
N SER A 251 5.27 -5.00 -12.22
CA SER A 251 5.75 -4.41 -10.97
C SER A 251 7.17 -4.84 -10.57
N GLY A 252 7.72 -5.86 -11.22
CA GLY A 252 8.97 -6.52 -10.82
C GLY A 252 8.80 -7.52 -9.67
N LEU A 253 7.58 -7.79 -9.22
CA LEU A 253 7.26 -8.71 -8.11
C LEU A 253 6.50 -9.96 -8.56
N GLU A 254 6.27 -10.14 -9.87
CA GLU A 254 5.45 -11.23 -10.41
C GLU A 254 5.96 -12.62 -10.06
N ASP A 255 7.28 -12.79 -9.99
CA ASP A 255 7.92 -14.07 -9.66
C ASP A 255 8.02 -14.29 -8.14
N HIS A 256 7.88 -13.23 -7.34
CA HIS A 256 8.01 -13.23 -5.88
C HIS A 256 6.67 -13.40 -5.16
N ILE A 257 5.55 -13.02 -5.79
CA ILE A 257 4.22 -13.00 -5.16
C ILE A 257 3.34 -14.11 -5.72
N ARG A 258 2.80 -14.96 -4.84
CA ARG A 258 1.78 -15.97 -5.16
C ARG A 258 0.41 -15.50 -4.66
N ILE A 259 -0.62 -15.57 -5.49
CA ILE A 259 -1.99 -15.20 -5.10
C ILE A 259 -2.84 -16.47 -4.98
N VAL A 260 -3.48 -16.64 -3.83
CA VAL A 260 -4.41 -17.73 -3.57
C VAL A 260 -5.74 -17.16 -3.09
N ALA A 261 -6.83 -17.56 -3.74
CA ALA A 261 -8.17 -17.19 -3.32
C ALA A 261 -8.87 -18.38 -2.64
N ILE A 262 -9.46 -18.12 -1.48
CA ILE A 262 -10.16 -19.11 -0.66
C ILE A 262 -11.63 -18.70 -0.56
N ASN A 263 -12.53 -19.58 -1.00
CA ASN A 263 -13.97 -19.35 -0.88
C ASN A 263 -14.51 -19.98 0.41
N SER A 264 -14.94 -19.15 1.37
CA SER A 264 -15.65 -19.60 2.57
C SER A 264 -17.15 -19.47 2.36
N ARG A 265 -17.83 -20.57 2.00
CA ARG A 265 -19.30 -20.62 2.02
C ARG A 265 -19.78 -20.79 3.46
N GLU A 266 -20.70 -19.92 3.91
CA GLU A 266 -21.37 -20.05 5.22
C GLU A 266 -22.48 -21.13 5.26
N ASP A 267 -22.87 -21.71 4.11
CA ASP A 267 -23.95 -22.70 4.06
C ASP A 267 -23.46 -24.13 4.32
N GLY A 268 -23.35 -24.49 5.61
CA GLY A 268 -23.63 -25.82 6.18
C GLY A 268 -22.77 -27.05 5.81
N ASP A 269 -22.11 -27.06 4.66
CA ASP A 269 -21.18 -28.09 4.20
C ASP A 269 -19.87 -27.40 3.82
N GLN A 270 -18.83 -27.55 4.66
CA GLN A 270 -17.50 -26.97 4.45
C GLN A 270 -16.82 -27.58 3.23
N ILE A 271 -17.12 -27.05 2.04
CA ILE A 271 -16.26 -27.19 0.87
C ILE A 271 -15.47 -25.89 0.78
N VAL A 272 -14.26 -25.88 1.33
CA VAL A 272 -13.28 -24.82 1.10
C VAL A 272 -12.72 -25.05 -0.30
N GLU A 273 -13.11 -24.21 -1.25
CA GLU A 273 -12.56 -24.23 -2.60
C GLU A 273 -11.35 -23.28 -2.63
N ARG A 274 -10.15 -23.84 -2.79
CA ARG A 274 -8.89 -23.10 -2.95
C ARG A 274 -8.60 -22.98 -4.44
N ILE A 275 -8.53 -21.75 -4.92
CA ILE A 275 -8.27 -21.43 -6.33
C ILE A 275 -6.95 -20.67 -6.40
N GLU A 276 -6.02 -21.21 -7.17
CA GLU A 276 -4.79 -20.50 -7.54
C GLU A 276 -5.08 -19.61 -8.74
N LEU A 277 -4.67 -18.35 -8.64
CA LEU A 277 -5.03 -17.29 -9.58
C LEU A 277 -3.81 -16.81 -10.36
#